data_AF-A0A535B8A2-F1
#
_entry.id   AF-A0A535B8A2-F1
#
_cell.length_a   1.000
_cell.length_b   1.000
_cell.length_c   1.000
_cell.angle_alpha   90.00
_cell.angle_beta   90.00
_cell.angle_gamma   90.00
#
_symmetry.space_group_name_H-M   'P 1'
#
loop_
_entity.id
_entity.type
_entity.pdbx_description
1 polymer ?
#
loop_
_entity_poly.entity_id
_entity_poly.type
_entity_poly.pdbx_seq_one_letter_code
_entity_poly.pdbx_strand_id
1 'polypeptide(L)'
;MTIALALTFWLQERRHWLRWLGAVALLLIILQGVIGGLRVVLLEHALAIVHAAFAQAFFALTVSLAIFTSAEWNDERKIELITDGGRLRRLCAITAGLIYVQSVFGAVLRHMGERLDAHLLFAALVTLHVVFILVRVMRSHADRPTFRRPSVVLCSLLVLQLMLGLASYFAKFTSALGLPMGTLVFLTTTHLITGSLMLATSLLLTLRAYRYSVGSKLTGGRRVLTEQFSS
;
A
#
# COMPACT_ATOMS: atom_id res chain seq x y z
N MET A 1 -13.28 3.41 -16.66
CA MET A 1 -13.20 4.06 -15.33
C MET A 1 -11.97 4.96 -15.19
N THR A 2 -10.74 4.48 -15.42
CA THR A 2 -9.49 5.27 -15.36
C THR A 2 -9.43 6.46 -16.31
N ILE A 3 -9.89 6.27 -17.55
CA ILE A 3 -10.01 7.36 -18.53
C ILE A 3 -10.96 8.45 -18.02
N ALA A 4 -12.10 8.04 -17.45
CA ALA A 4 -13.05 8.98 -16.84
C ALA A 4 -12.43 9.71 -15.64
N LEU A 5 -11.76 9.00 -14.71
CA LEU A 5 -11.03 9.63 -13.59
C LEU A 5 -9.96 10.63 -14.04
N ALA A 6 -9.14 10.26 -15.03
CA ALA A 6 -8.12 11.15 -15.58
C ALA A 6 -8.72 12.39 -16.24
N LEU A 7 -9.82 12.23 -17.00
CA LEU A 7 -10.58 13.34 -17.56
C LEU A 7 -11.22 14.22 -16.48
N THR A 8 -11.85 13.64 -15.47
CA THR A 8 -12.44 14.38 -14.35
C THR A 8 -11.38 15.19 -13.61
N PHE A 9 -10.21 14.59 -13.31
CA PHE A 9 -9.09 15.33 -12.72
C PHE A 9 -8.59 16.44 -13.65
N TRP A 10 -8.45 16.17 -14.94
CA TRP A 10 -7.98 17.15 -15.88
C TRP A 10 -8.93 18.34 -16.03
N LEU A 11 -10.24 18.10 -15.89
CA LEU A 11 -11.28 19.11 -16.10
C LEU A 11 -11.72 19.84 -14.80
N GLN A 12 -11.64 19.19 -13.64
CA GLN A 12 -12.21 19.72 -12.39
C GLN A 12 -11.16 20.07 -11.32
N GLU A 13 -9.95 19.52 -11.39
CA GLU A 13 -8.97 19.69 -10.31
C GLU A 13 -7.99 20.84 -10.58
N ARG A 14 -8.01 21.87 -9.71
CA ARG A 14 -7.08 23.02 -9.79
C ARG A 14 -5.64 22.64 -9.40
N ARG A 15 -5.43 21.55 -8.67
CA ARG A 15 -4.10 21.14 -8.18
C ARG A 15 -3.31 20.37 -9.25
N HIS A 16 -2.30 21.02 -9.84
CA HIS A 16 -1.47 20.46 -10.92
C HIS A 16 -0.84 19.08 -10.60
N TRP A 17 -0.46 18.82 -9.35
CA TRP A 17 0.14 17.54 -8.97
C TRP A 17 -0.84 16.36 -9.03
N LEU A 18 -2.14 16.59 -8.77
CA LEU A 18 -3.18 15.56 -8.91
C LEU A 18 -3.44 15.20 -10.38
N ARG A 19 -3.33 16.18 -11.29
CA ARG A 19 -3.44 15.96 -12.74
C ARG A 19 -2.30 15.05 -13.24
N TRP A 20 -1.07 15.28 -12.78
CA TRP A 20 0.06 14.41 -13.09
C TRP A 20 -0.10 13.00 -12.52
N LEU A 21 -0.60 12.84 -11.29
CA LEU A 21 -0.90 11.52 -10.75
C LEU A 21 -2.00 10.80 -11.55
N GLY A 22 -3.02 11.51 -12.01
CA GLY A 22 -4.03 10.98 -12.93
C GLY A 22 -3.44 10.54 -14.28
N ALA A 23 -2.50 11.31 -14.84
CA ALA A 23 -1.79 10.95 -16.07
C ALA A 23 -0.90 9.71 -15.87
N VAL A 24 -0.18 9.63 -14.75
CA VAL A 24 0.61 8.43 -14.38
C VAL A 24 -0.29 7.21 -14.22
N ALA A 25 -1.47 7.36 -13.60
CA ALA A 25 -2.44 6.27 -13.48
C ALA A 25 -2.93 5.79 -14.85
N LEU A 26 -3.18 6.71 -15.78
CA LEU A 26 -3.56 6.38 -17.16
C LEU A 26 -2.42 5.66 -17.91
N LEU A 27 -1.19 6.13 -17.78
CA LEU A 27 -0.04 5.47 -18.38
C LEU A 27 0.15 4.05 -17.82
N LEU A 28 0.08 3.88 -16.50
CA LEU A 28 0.23 2.59 -15.84
C LEU A 28 -0.83 1.58 -16.27
N ILE A 29 -2.11 1.99 -16.41
CA ILE A 29 -3.16 1.06 -16.86
C ILE A 29 -3.01 0.68 -18.33
N ILE A 30 -2.54 1.59 -19.19
CA ILE A 30 -2.24 1.28 -20.58
C ILE A 30 -1.10 0.26 -20.67
N LEU A 31 0.01 0.52 -19.98
CA LEU A 31 1.15 -0.40 -19.93
C LEU A 31 0.73 -1.77 -19.36
N GLN A 32 -0.05 -1.77 -18.27
CA GLN A 32 -0.56 -3.00 -17.66
C GLN A 32 -1.48 -3.79 -18.62
N GLY A 33 -2.32 -3.09 -19.40
CA GLY A 33 -3.19 -3.68 -20.42
C GLY A 33 -2.40 -4.29 -21.58
N VAL A 34 -1.38 -3.58 -22.09
CA VAL A 34 -0.50 -4.09 -23.17
C VAL A 34 0.26 -5.33 -22.71
N ILE A 35 0.91 -5.28 -21.54
CA ILE A 35 1.63 -6.43 -20.97
C ILE A 35 0.65 -7.58 -20.69
N GLY A 36 -0.57 -7.25 -20.25
CA GLY A 36 -1.66 -8.20 -20.03
C GLY A 36 -2.10 -8.95 -21.29
N GLY A 37 -2.19 -8.25 -22.42
CA GLY A 37 -2.45 -8.88 -23.73
C GLY A 37 -1.26 -9.72 -24.19
N LEU A 38 -0.05 -9.18 -24.07
CA LEU A 38 1.18 -9.84 -24.51
C LEU A 38 1.42 -11.16 -23.77
N ARG A 39 1.17 -11.22 -22.45
CA ARG A 39 1.33 -12.46 -21.68
C ARG A 39 0.40 -13.60 -22.10
N VAL A 40 -0.75 -13.29 -22.73
CA VAL A 40 -1.67 -14.32 -23.24
C VAL A 40 -1.14 -14.92 -24.54
N VAL A 41 -0.47 -14.11 -25.36
CA VAL A 41 0.11 -14.52 -26.65
C VAL A 41 1.45 -15.23 -26.45
N LEU A 42 2.35 -14.65 -25.64
CA LEU A 42 3.73 -15.13 -25.49
C LEU A 42 3.91 -16.15 -24.36
N LEU A 43 2.96 -16.27 -23.43
CA LEU A 43 2.99 -17.20 -22.29
C LEU A 43 4.26 -17.13 -21.40
N GLU A 44 5.03 -16.04 -21.47
CA GLU A 44 6.24 -15.89 -20.68
C GLU A 44 5.96 -15.55 -19.21
N HIS A 45 6.64 -16.26 -18.31
CA HIS A 45 6.53 -16.03 -16.86
C HIS A 45 6.98 -14.63 -16.44
N ALA A 46 8.01 -14.08 -17.10
CA ALA A 46 8.49 -12.72 -16.85
C ALA A 46 7.37 -11.68 -17.07
N LEU A 47 6.61 -11.78 -18.16
CA LEU A 47 5.50 -10.89 -18.45
C LEU A 47 4.37 -11.03 -17.42
N ALA A 48 4.10 -12.24 -16.93
CA ALA A 48 3.10 -12.45 -15.88
C ALA A 48 3.49 -11.80 -14.54
N ILE A 49 4.77 -11.89 -14.15
CA ILE A 49 5.32 -11.26 -12.94
C ILE A 49 5.26 -9.73 -13.06
N VAL A 50 5.73 -9.17 -14.20
CA VAL A 50 5.69 -7.72 -14.45
C VAL A 50 4.25 -7.22 -14.47
N HIS A 51 3.34 -7.92 -15.15
CA HIS A 51 1.92 -7.58 -15.17
C HIS A 51 1.32 -7.52 -13.77
N ALA A 52 1.60 -8.52 -12.92
CA ALA A 52 1.12 -8.56 -11.54
C ALA A 52 1.67 -7.39 -10.70
N ALA A 53 2.95 -7.05 -10.86
CA ALA A 53 3.58 -5.93 -10.18
C ALA A 53 2.98 -4.57 -10.60
N PHE A 54 2.72 -4.37 -11.90
CA PHE A 54 2.06 -3.17 -12.42
C PHE A 54 0.61 -3.07 -11.96
N ALA A 55 -0.13 -4.18 -11.94
CA ALA A 55 -1.51 -4.20 -11.47
C ALA A 55 -1.62 -3.74 -10.01
N GLN A 56 -0.69 -4.19 -9.15
CA GLN A 56 -0.66 -3.74 -7.75
C GLN A 56 -0.22 -2.29 -7.58
N ALA A 57 0.78 -1.84 -8.34
CA ALA A 57 1.18 -0.43 -8.33
C ALA A 57 0.01 0.48 -8.77
N PHE A 58 -0.70 0.09 -9.82
CA PHE A 58 -1.88 0.78 -10.30
C PHE A 58 -3.02 0.79 -9.27
N PHE A 59 -3.28 -0.33 -8.60
CA PHE A 59 -4.26 -0.40 -7.52
C PHE A 59 -3.89 0.54 -6.35
N ALA A 60 -2.65 0.50 -5.88
CA ALA A 60 -2.13 1.37 -4.84
C ALA A 60 -2.25 2.86 -5.19
N LEU A 61 -1.94 3.22 -6.44
CA LEU A 61 -2.08 4.59 -6.94
C LEU A 61 -3.56 5.00 -6.97
N THR A 62 -4.46 4.13 -7.42
CA THR A 62 -5.90 4.39 -7.45
C THR A 62 -6.46 4.63 -6.07
N VAL A 63 -6.08 3.82 -5.07
CA VAL A 63 -6.46 4.05 -3.67
C VAL A 63 -5.92 5.39 -3.16
N SER A 64 -4.68 5.73 -3.50
CA SER A 64 -4.07 7.00 -3.07
C SER A 64 -4.82 8.20 -3.67
N LEU A 65 -5.18 8.13 -4.96
CA LEU A 65 -6.01 9.14 -5.63
C LEU A 65 -7.38 9.27 -4.96
N ALA A 66 -8.05 8.16 -4.67
CA ALA A 66 -9.34 8.14 -3.99
C ALA A 66 -9.26 8.83 -2.60
N ILE A 67 -8.18 8.58 -1.84
CA ILE A 67 -7.92 9.25 -0.56
C ILE A 67 -7.75 10.76 -0.77
N PHE A 68 -6.96 11.20 -1.75
CA PHE A 68 -6.72 12.62 -2.00
C PHE A 68 -7.96 13.39 -2.47
N THR A 69 -8.88 12.71 -3.16
CA THR A 69 -10.17 13.28 -3.57
C THR A 69 -11.26 13.20 -2.51
N SER A 70 -11.03 12.46 -1.42
CA SER A 70 -12.05 12.30 -0.38
C SER A 70 -12.35 13.62 0.32
N ALA A 71 -13.60 13.79 0.76
CA ALA A 71 -14.02 14.95 1.55
C ALA A 71 -13.16 15.12 2.82
N GLU A 72 -12.69 14.01 3.42
CA GLU A 72 -11.76 14.02 4.56
C GLU A 72 -10.48 14.80 4.21
N TRP A 73 -9.91 14.60 3.02
CA TRP A 73 -8.68 15.26 2.58
C TRP A 73 -8.86 16.74 2.24
N ASN A 74 -10.07 17.12 1.81
CA ASN A 74 -10.39 18.50 1.44
C ASN A 74 -10.85 19.38 2.61
N ASP A 75 -11.25 18.79 3.74
CA ASP A 75 -11.62 19.53 4.95
C ASP A 75 -10.37 19.89 5.78
N GLU A 76 -9.89 21.12 5.62
CA GLU A 76 -8.67 21.64 6.28
C GLU A 76 -8.83 21.88 7.80
N ARG A 77 -10.06 21.83 8.33
CA ARG A 77 -10.37 22.24 9.71
C ARG A 77 -9.98 21.24 10.81
N LYS A 78 -9.39 20.07 10.47
CA LYS A 78 -9.11 18.97 11.42
C LYS A 78 -7.64 18.54 11.52
N ILE A 79 -6.68 19.46 11.36
CA ILE A 79 -5.25 19.10 11.44
C ILE A 79 -4.71 19.43 12.83
N GLU A 80 -4.85 18.50 13.76
CA GLU A 80 -4.16 18.56 15.06
C GLU A 80 -2.80 17.86 14.95
N LEU A 81 -1.73 18.66 15.02
CA LEU A 81 -0.36 18.22 14.77
C LEU A 81 0.09 17.11 15.74
N ILE A 82 0.88 16.18 15.22
CA ILE A 82 1.59 15.19 16.04
C ILE A 82 3.09 15.49 16.01
N THR A 83 3.71 15.53 17.18
CA THR A 83 5.14 15.74 17.37
C THR A 83 5.99 14.67 16.67
N ASP A 84 5.47 13.45 16.53
CA ASP A 84 6.17 12.28 16.02
C ASP A 84 5.78 11.85 14.59
N GLY A 85 5.06 12.71 13.86
CA GLY A 85 4.48 12.37 12.55
C GLY A 85 5.50 12.00 11.47
N GLY A 86 6.67 12.64 11.46
CA GLY A 86 7.71 12.36 10.46
C GLY A 86 8.30 10.95 10.58
N ARG A 87 8.51 10.47 11.82
CA ARG A 87 9.01 9.11 12.09
C ARG A 87 7.97 8.05 11.74
N LEU A 88 6.72 8.28 12.15
CA LEU A 88 5.61 7.37 11.81
C LEU A 88 5.39 7.29 10.30
N ARG A 89 5.42 8.43 9.59
CA ARG A 89 5.34 8.48 8.13
C ARG A 89 6.44 7.65 7.48
N ARG A 90 7.70 7.82 7.90
CA ARG A 90 8.83 7.07 7.33
C ARG A 90 8.66 5.57 7.56
N LEU A 91 8.23 5.19 8.77
CA LEU A 91 7.97 3.80 9.10
C LEU A 91 6.88 3.20 8.21
N CYS A 92 5.72 3.86 8.09
CA CYS A 92 4.64 3.39 7.22
C CYS A 92 5.04 3.34 5.74
N ALA A 93 5.82 4.31 5.25
CA ALA A 93 6.32 4.33 3.88
C ALA A 93 7.28 3.16 3.59
N ILE A 94 8.17 2.86 4.53
CA ILE A 94 9.06 1.68 4.44
C ILE A 94 8.21 0.40 4.42
N THR A 95 7.22 0.28 5.31
CA THR A 95 6.31 -0.88 5.33
C THR A 95 5.56 -1.06 4.02
N ALA A 96 5.05 0.03 3.41
CA ALA A 96 4.39 -0.03 2.11
C ALA A 96 5.35 -0.52 1.02
N GLY A 97 6.60 -0.04 1.02
CA GLY A 97 7.64 -0.52 0.10
C GLY A 97 7.96 -2.00 0.31
N LEU A 98 8.09 -2.45 1.55
CA LEU A 98 8.33 -3.86 1.88
C LEU A 98 7.17 -4.76 1.43
N ILE A 99 5.92 -4.34 1.65
CA ILE A 99 4.73 -5.09 1.20
C ILE A 99 4.73 -5.19 -0.34
N TYR A 100 5.06 -4.10 -1.04
CA TYR A 100 5.15 -4.10 -2.50
C TYR A 100 6.22 -5.09 -3.00
N VAL A 101 7.44 -5.01 -2.45
CA VAL A 101 8.53 -5.92 -2.81
C VAL A 101 8.19 -7.38 -2.48
N GLN A 102 7.60 -7.64 -1.31
CA GLN A 102 7.13 -8.97 -0.92
C GLN A 102 6.16 -9.54 -1.94
N SER A 103 5.27 -8.70 -2.47
CA SER A 103 4.28 -9.12 -3.44
C SER A 103 4.87 -9.41 -4.82
N VAL A 104 5.91 -8.68 -5.24
CA VAL A 104 6.69 -9.02 -6.44
C VAL A 104 7.33 -10.41 -6.26
N PHE A 105 7.97 -10.67 -5.12
CA PHE A 105 8.49 -12.01 -4.82
C PHE A 105 7.39 -13.08 -4.71
N GLY A 106 6.19 -12.72 -4.24
CA GLY A 106 5.02 -13.60 -4.26
C GLY A 106 4.58 -13.97 -5.68
N ALA A 107 4.64 -13.03 -6.62
CA ALA A 107 4.37 -13.29 -8.05
C ALA A 107 5.46 -14.18 -8.67
N VAL A 108 6.74 -13.94 -8.35
CA VAL A 108 7.86 -14.81 -8.76
C VAL A 108 7.63 -16.23 -8.26
N LEU A 109 7.32 -16.41 -6.97
CA LEU A 109 7.04 -17.73 -6.39
C LEU A 109 5.82 -18.42 -7.02
N ARG A 110 4.78 -17.64 -7.36
CA ARG A 110 3.58 -18.19 -8.01
C ARG A 110 3.88 -18.72 -9.41
N HIS A 111 4.63 -17.97 -10.21
CA HIS A 111 4.85 -18.25 -11.63
C HIS A 111 6.08 -19.12 -11.91
N MET A 112 7.15 -18.98 -11.14
CA MET A 112 8.41 -19.71 -11.33
C MET A 112 8.60 -20.84 -10.31
N GLY A 113 7.88 -20.80 -9.17
CA GLY A 113 8.13 -21.74 -8.06
C GLY A 113 9.41 -21.46 -7.28
N GLU A 114 10.15 -20.40 -7.61
CA GLU A 114 11.42 -20.03 -6.99
C GLU A 114 11.27 -18.89 -5.96
N ARG A 115 12.37 -18.56 -5.27
CA ARG A 115 12.49 -17.40 -4.36
C ARG A 115 11.54 -17.43 -3.16
N LEU A 116 11.21 -18.64 -2.68
CA LEU A 116 10.45 -18.83 -1.44
C LEU A 116 11.18 -18.21 -0.24
N ASP A 117 12.50 -18.38 -0.17
CA ASP A 117 13.39 -17.79 0.82
C ASP A 117 13.26 -16.27 0.88
N ALA A 118 13.32 -15.58 -0.27
CA ALA A 118 13.14 -14.14 -0.34
C ALA A 118 11.72 -13.73 0.06
N HIS A 119 10.69 -14.47 -0.41
CA HIS A 119 9.31 -14.19 -0.03
C HIS A 119 9.10 -14.28 1.49
N LEU A 120 9.68 -15.30 2.14
CA LEU A 120 9.62 -15.48 3.60
C LEU A 120 10.41 -14.42 4.36
N LEU A 121 11.60 -14.04 3.87
CA LEU A 121 12.39 -12.93 4.44
C LEU A 121 11.57 -11.64 4.47
N PHE A 122 10.99 -11.26 3.33
CA PHE A 122 10.16 -10.06 3.27
C PHE A 122 8.89 -10.18 4.11
N ALA A 123 8.27 -11.35 4.19
CA ALA A 123 7.12 -11.59 5.08
C ALA A 123 7.50 -11.38 6.56
N ALA A 124 8.68 -11.81 6.99
CA ALA A 124 9.17 -11.57 8.35
C ALA A 124 9.43 -10.07 8.60
N LEU A 125 10.05 -9.37 7.63
CA LEU A 125 10.30 -7.93 7.72
C LEU A 125 9.00 -7.13 7.79
N VAL A 126 8.00 -7.47 6.96
CA VAL A 126 6.66 -6.87 6.98
C VAL A 126 5.97 -7.14 8.31
N THR A 127 6.03 -8.37 8.80
CA THR A 127 5.46 -8.74 10.11
C THR A 127 6.02 -7.87 11.23
N LEU A 128 7.35 -7.77 11.30
CA LEU A 128 8.04 -6.93 12.29
C LEU A 128 7.60 -5.46 12.19
N HIS A 129 7.57 -4.91 10.97
CA HIS A 129 7.20 -3.51 10.75
C HIS A 129 5.73 -3.23 11.11
N VAL A 130 4.81 -4.11 10.75
CA VAL A 130 3.38 -3.96 11.07
C VAL A 130 3.14 -4.03 12.58
N VAL A 131 3.78 -4.98 13.27
CA VAL A 131 3.72 -5.07 14.74
C VAL A 131 4.30 -3.81 15.36
N PHE A 132 5.43 -3.32 14.86
CA PHE A 132 6.05 -2.10 15.36
C PHE A 132 5.16 -0.85 15.15
N ILE A 133 4.50 -0.72 13.99
CA ILE A 133 3.50 0.32 13.74
C ILE A 133 2.36 0.21 14.75
N LEU A 134 1.78 -0.99 14.92
CA LEU A 134 0.67 -1.20 15.84
C LEU A 134 1.05 -0.82 17.27
N VAL A 135 2.17 -1.32 17.78
CA VAL A 135 2.67 -1.01 19.13
C VAL A 135 2.90 0.48 19.30
N ARG A 136 3.54 1.14 18.32
CA ARG A 136 3.80 2.58 18.38
C ARG A 136 2.52 3.40 18.37
N VAL A 137 1.54 3.03 17.55
CA VAL A 137 0.24 3.72 17.50
C VAL A 137 -0.54 3.47 18.79
N MET A 138 -0.52 2.27 19.36
CA MET A 138 -1.17 1.99 20.64
C MET A 138 -0.49 2.72 21.82
N ARG A 139 0.82 2.91 21.79
CA ARG A 139 1.54 3.62 22.87
C ARG A 139 1.42 5.13 22.80
N SER A 140 1.43 5.72 21.60
CA SER A 140 1.54 7.17 21.43
C SER A 140 0.27 7.83 20.90
N HIS A 141 -0.65 7.05 20.33
CA HIS A 141 -1.81 7.56 19.57
C HIS A 141 -3.09 6.71 19.79
N ALA A 142 -3.23 6.01 20.93
CA ALA A 142 -4.38 5.14 21.21
C ALA A 142 -5.72 5.89 21.16
N ASP A 143 -5.75 7.13 21.64
CA ASP A 143 -6.95 7.96 21.72
C ASP A 143 -7.37 8.53 20.36
N ARG A 144 -6.53 8.38 19.33
CA ARG A 144 -6.79 8.90 17.98
C ARG A 144 -7.28 7.77 17.06
N PRO A 145 -8.61 7.60 16.86
CA PRO A 145 -9.16 6.52 16.04
C PRO A 145 -8.67 6.56 14.58
N THR A 146 -8.28 7.74 14.10
CA THR A 146 -7.70 7.97 12.76
C THR A 146 -6.46 7.14 12.47
N PHE A 147 -5.63 6.85 13.49
CA PHE A 147 -4.43 6.01 13.37
C PHE A 147 -4.65 4.61 13.94
N ARG A 148 -5.40 4.50 15.04
CA ARG A 148 -5.67 3.21 15.69
C ARG A 148 -6.43 2.25 14.78
N ARG A 149 -7.53 2.66 14.17
CA ARG A 149 -8.37 1.75 13.35
C ARG A 149 -7.59 1.18 12.15
N PRO A 150 -6.91 1.97 11.31
CA PRO A 150 -6.15 1.41 10.19
C PRO A 150 -4.98 0.54 10.65
N SER A 151 -4.35 0.82 11.79
CA SER A 151 -3.25 -0.01 12.33
C SER A 151 -3.75 -1.38 12.78
N VAL A 152 -4.91 -1.44 13.44
CA VAL A 152 -5.57 -2.70 13.80
C VAL A 152 -5.99 -3.46 12.55
N VAL A 153 -6.60 -2.79 11.57
CA VAL A 153 -6.97 -3.41 10.28
C VAL A 153 -5.75 -3.98 9.58
N LEU A 154 -4.64 -3.24 9.51
CA LEU A 154 -3.40 -3.71 8.90
C LEU A 154 -2.85 -4.97 9.62
N CYS A 155 -2.91 -5.00 10.96
CA CYS A 155 -2.51 -6.17 11.73
C CYS A 155 -3.45 -7.37 11.51
N SER A 156 -4.76 -7.15 11.48
CA SER A 156 -5.73 -8.23 11.20
C SER A 156 -5.53 -8.81 9.80
N LEU A 157 -5.31 -7.95 8.80
CA LEU A 157 -4.98 -8.37 7.44
C LEU A 157 -3.66 -9.16 7.39
N LEU A 158 -2.63 -8.75 8.15
CA LEU A 158 -1.38 -9.49 8.26
C LEU A 158 -1.61 -10.91 8.79
N VAL A 159 -2.38 -11.07 9.88
CA VAL A 159 -2.68 -12.40 10.44
C VAL A 159 -3.37 -13.27 9.39
N LEU A 160 -4.38 -12.73 8.71
CA LEU A 160 -5.05 -13.41 7.61
C LEU A 160 -4.07 -13.77 6.47
N GLN A 161 -3.18 -12.85 6.10
CA GLN A 161 -2.16 -13.05 5.06
C GLN A 161 -1.24 -14.22 5.39
N LEU A 162 -0.76 -14.32 6.64
CA LEU A 162 0.10 -15.39 7.10
C LEU A 162 -0.63 -16.74 7.09
N MET A 163 -1.88 -16.78 7.56
CA MET A 163 -2.69 -18.00 7.52
C MET A 163 -2.94 -18.47 6.09
N LEU A 164 -3.33 -17.57 5.19
CA LEU A 164 -3.55 -17.88 3.78
C LEU A 164 -2.26 -18.29 3.06
N GLY A 165 -1.13 -17.66 3.40
CA GLY A 165 0.18 -17.97 2.82
C GLY A 165 0.66 -19.37 3.23
N LEU A 166 0.52 -19.69 4.52
CA LEU A 166 0.84 -21.01 5.05
C LEU A 166 -0.07 -22.09 4.45
N ALA A 167 -1.38 -21.85 4.38
CA ALA A 167 -2.33 -22.75 3.74
C ALA A 167 -1.99 -22.98 2.26
N SER A 168 -1.63 -21.93 1.53
CA SER A 168 -1.22 -22.02 0.13
C SER A 168 0.09 -22.81 -0.05
N TYR A 169 1.05 -22.65 0.87
CA TYR A 169 2.31 -23.38 0.87
C TYR A 169 2.09 -24.89 1.04
N PHE A 170 1.34 -25.29 2.08
CA PHE A 170 1.03 -26.70 2.32
C PHE A 170 0.19 -27.31 1.19
N ALA A 171 -0.79 -26.57 0.67
CA ALA A 171 -1.62 -27.01 -0.45
C ALA A 171 -0.80 -27.25 -1.74
N LYS A 172 0.21 -26.41 -2.01
CA LYS A 172 0.99 -26.47 -3.26
C LYS A 172 2.18 -27.44 -3.19
N PHE A 173 2.94 -27.44 -2.09
CA PHE A 173 4.24 -28.10 -2.03
C PHE A 173 4.23 -29.45 -1.31
N THR A 174 3.27 -29.68 -0.41
CA THR A 174 3.29 -30.92 0.37
C THR A 174 2.58 -32.06 -0.35
N SER A 175 1.78 -31.79 -1.39
CA SER A 175 0.88 -32.74 -2.10
C SER A 175 -0.09 -33.54 -1.21
N ALA A 176 0.09 -33.50 0.11
CA ALA A 176 -0.59 -34.30 1.12
C ALA A 176 -2.05 -33.90 1.34
N LEU A 177 -2.44 -32.66 1.02
CA LEU A 177 -3.86 -32.27 1.15
C LEU A 177 -4.70 -32.63 -0.07
N GLY A 178 -4.11 -32.97 -1.23
CA GLY A 178 -4.86 -33.35 -2.44
C GLY A 178 -5.97 -32.36 -2.83
N LEU A 179 -5.80 -31.06 -2.54
CA LEU A 179 -6.90 -30.10 -2.69
C LEU A 179 -7.28 -29.91 -4.17
N PRO A 180 -8.57 -29.73 -4.47
CA PRO A 180 -9.03 -29.37 -5.81
C PRO A 180 -8.36 -28.10 -6.31
N MET A 181 -8.10 -28.01 -7.63
CA MET A 181 -7.49 -26.82 -8.25
C MET A 181 -8.27 -25.53 -7.94
N GLY A 182 -9.61 -25.60 -7.85
CA GLY A 182 -10.45 -24.47 -7.47
C GLY A 182 -10.11 -23.89 -6.09
N THR A 183 -9.86 -24.75 -5.09
CA THR A 183 -9.48 -24.33 -3.74
C THR A 183 -8.10 -23.69 -3.71
N LEU A 184 -7.14 -24.22 -4.47
CA LEU A 184 -5.80 -23.63 -4.58
C LEU A 184 -5.85 -22.24 -5.22
N VAL A 185 -6.63 -22.08 -6.30
CA VAL A 185 -6.84 -20.77 -6.94
C VAL A 185 -7.52 -19.80 -5.98
N PHE A 186 -8.53 -20.26 -5.22
CA PHE A 186 -9.21 -19.44 -4.23
C PHE A 186 -8.26 -18.97 -3.12
N LEU A 187 -7.48 -19.87 -2.52
CA LEU A 187 -6.51 -19.54 -1.47
C LEU A 187 -5.46 -18.54 -1.94
N THR A 188 -4.82 -18.82 -3.09
CA THR A 188 -3.76 -17.97 -3.64
C THR A 188 -4.29 -16.61 -4.11
N THR A 189 -5.51 -16.55 -4.64
CA THR A 189 -6.15 -15.30 -5.05
C THR A 189 -6.59 -14.47 -3.85
N THR A 190 -7.13 -15.11 -2.81
CA THR A 190 -7.48 -14.43 -1.56
C THR A 190 -6.23 -13.90 -0.88
N HIS A 191 -5.14 -14.68 -0.86
CA HIS A 191 -3.83 -14.23 -0.36
C HIS A 191 -3.32 -13.00 -1.13
N LEU A 192 -3.46 -12.98 -2.46
CA LEU A 192 -3.08 -11.83 -3.29
C LEU A 192 -3.92 -10.57 -2.99
N ILE A 193 -5.24 -10.74 -2.84
CA ILE A 193 -6.18 -9.65 -2.52
C ILE A 193 -5.87 -9.08 -1.14
N THR A 194 -5.70 -9.94 -0.12
CA THR A 194 -5.37 -9.51 1.24
C THR A 194 -4.05 -8.75 1.28
N GLY A 195 -3.02 -9.19 0.55
CA GLY A 195 -1.76 -8.45 0.42
C GLY A 195 -1.94 -7.05 -0.24
N SER A 196 -2.83 -6.95 -1.22
CA SER A 196 -3.16 -5.67 -1.86
C SER A 196 -3.90 -4.73 -0.89
N LEU A 197 -4.80 -5.26 -0.05
CA LEU A 197 -5.48 -4.49 1.01
C LEU A 197 -4.50 -4.04 2.09
N MET A 198 -3.49 -4.85 2.44
CA MET A 198 -2.41 -4.44 3.35
C MET A 198 -1.64 -3.25 2.77
N LEU A 199 -1.26 -3.30 1.49
CA LEU A 199 -0.58 -2.20 0.80
C LEU A 199 -1.42 -0.92 0.84
N ALA A 200 -2.70 -1.01 0.49
CA ALA A 200 -3.64 0.10 0.53
C ALA A 200 -3.76 0.73 1.94
N THR A 201 -3.88 -0.12 2.97
CA THR A 201 -3.99 0.32 4.37
C THR A 201 -2.71 0.97 4.87
N SER A 202 -1.55 0.44 4.46
CA SER A 202 -0.24 1.03 4.78
C SER A 202 -0.04 2.39 4.11
N LEU A 203 -0.49 2.55 2.86
CA LEU A 203 -0.49 3.85 2.17
C LEU A 203 -1.41 4.86 2.85
N LEU A 204 -2.62 4.44 3.25
CA LEU A 204 -3.53 5.29 4.02
C LEU A 204 -2.87 5.82 5.30
N LEU A 205 -2.20 4.93 6.07
CA LEU A 205 -1.46 5.33 7.26
C LEU A 205 -0.30 6.29 6.93
N THR A 206 0.42 6.06 5.84
CA THR A 206 1.51 6.92 5.37
C THR A 206 1.01 8.32 5.03
N LEU A 207 -0.07 8.42 4.27
CA LEU A 207 -0.68 9.68 3.84
C LEU A 207 -1.26 10.45 5.03
N ARG A 208 -1.94 9.76 5.96
CA ARG A 208 -2.41 10.36 7.21
C ARG A 208 -1.23 10.90 8.03
N ALA A 209 -0.19 10.09 8.27
CA ALA A 209 0.98 10.53 9.01
C ALA A 209 1.70 11.72 8.34
N TYR A 210 1.73 11.76 7.01
CA TYR A 210 2.23 12.93 6.25
C TYR A 210 1.40 14.18 6.51
N ARG A 211 0.07 14.10 6.38
CA ARG A 211 -0.84 15.24 6.57
C ARG A 211 -0.73 15.84 7.97
N TYR A 212 -0.67 14.99 9.00
CA TYR A 212 -0.53 15.43 10.40
C TYR A 212 0.91 15.83 10.77
N SER A 213 1.90 15.58 9.91
CA SER A 213 3.29 16.02 10.08
C SER A 213 3.63 17.30 9.33
N VAL A 214 3.02 17.62 8.18
CA VAL A 214 3.39 18.81 7.39
C VAL A 214 2.99 20.11 8.07
N GLY A 215 1.91 20.12 8.84
CA GLY A 215 1.53 21.33 9.57
C GLY A 215 2.49 21.69 10.72
N SER A 216 3.40 20.80 11.16
CA SER A 216 4.39 21.12 12.21
C SER A 216 5.56 21.97 11.70
N LYS A 217 5.85 21.94 10.39
CA LYS A 217 6.94 22.73 9.80
C LYS A 217 6.58 24.21 9.66
N LEU A 218 5.31 24.54 9.40
CA LEU A 218 4.86 25.92 9.22
C LEU A 218 4.74 26.69 10.54
N THR A 219 4.38 26.01 11.64
CA THR A 219 4.29 26.62 12.98
C THR A 219 5.66 26.77 13.64
N GLY A 220 6.57 25.82 13.44
CA GLY A 220 7.96 25.92 13.94
C GLY A 220 8.74 27.08 13.32
N GLY A 221 8.62 27.29 12.01
CA GLY A 221 9.27 28.42 11.34
C GLY A 221 8.71 29.78 11.77
N ARG A 222 7.41 29.87 12.06
CA ARG A 222 6.78 31.12 12.51
C ARG A 222 7.23 31.53 13.90
N ARG A 223 7.43 30.58 14.82
CA ARG A 223 7.87 30.84 16.21
C ARG A 223 9.32 31.30 16.30
N VAL A 224 10.19 30.72 15.48
CA VAL A 224 11.62 31.11 15.41
C VAL A 224 11.76 32.54 14.87
N LEU A 225 10.93 32.93 13.89
CA LEU A 225 10.93 34.30 13.39
C LEU A 225 10.44 35.29 14.44
N THR A 226 9.38 34.99 15.21
CA THR A 226 8.92 35.92 16.26
C THR A 226 9.93 36.11 17.39
N GLU A 227 10.69 35.08 17.77
CA GLU A 227 11.73 35.20 18.81
C GLU A 227 12.97 35.99 18.33
N GLN A 228 13.33 35.87 17.05
CA GLN A 228 14.42 36.67 16.47
C GLN A 228 14.09 38.16 16.28
N PHE A 229 12.81 38.53 16.17
CA PHE A 229 12.38 39.92 16.02
C PHE A 229 11.91 40.58 17.34
N SER A 230 11.91 39.83 18.44
CA SER A 230 11.60 40.35 19.78
C SER A 230 12.82 40.56 20.67
N SER A 231 14.03 40.51 20.10
CA SER A 231 15.32 40.77 20.76
C SER A 231 15.89 42.09 20.25
#